data_AF-A0A1F7RG29-F1
#
_entry.id   AF-A0A1F7RG29-F1
#
_cell.length_a   1.000
_cell.length_b   1.000
_cell.length_c   1.000
_cell.angle_alpha   90.00
_cell.angle_beta   90.00
_cell.angle_gamma   90.00
#
_symmetry.space_group_name_H-M   'P 1'
#
loop_
_entity.id
_entity.type
_entity.pdbx_description
1 polymer ?
#
loop_
_entity_poly.entity_id
_entity_poly.type
_entity_poly.pdbx_seq_one_letter_code
_entity_poly.pdbx_strand_id
1 'polypeptide(L)'
;MTETEHRQAAQTTYDQAFKAATSGKFDLVICDEINNAVHHKLITKNQLKDLIKKRALKTSLCLTGRNFPKDLLPMVDIATNMTKLKHHFDKKYLANKGIDF
;
A
#
# COMPACT_ATOMS: atom_id res chain seq x y z
N MET A 1 0.65 -1.06 -21.22
CA MET A 1 0.20 -2.21 -20.43
C MET A 1 -1.32 -2.30 -20.53
N THR A 2 -1.86 -3.50 -20.69
CA THR A 2 -3.31 -3.75 -20.68
C THR A 2 -3.84 -3.82 -19.25
N GLU A 3 -5.15 -3.66 -19.05
CA GLU A 3 -5.79 -3.80 -17.73
C GLU A 3 -5.49 -5.16 -17.08
N THR A 4 -5.44 -6.22 -17.89
CA THR A 4 -5.07 -7.57 -17.47
C THR A 4 -3.64 -7.65 -16.97
N GLU A 5 -2.68 -7.03 -17.68
CA GLU A 5 -1.27 -6.99 -17.26
C GLU A 5 -1.09 -6.23 -15.94
N HIS A 6 -1.82 -5.13 -15.74
CA HIS A 6 -1.80 -4.39 -14.49
C HIS A 6 -2.32 -5.22 -13.32
N ARG A 7 -3.44 -5.92 -13.50
CA ARG A 7 -4.01 -6.78 -12.47
C ARG A 7 -3.09 -7.95 -12.13
N GLN A 8 -2.46 -8.55 -13.13
CA GLN A 8 -1.52 -9.65 -12.91
C GLN A 8 -0.27 -9.20 -12.16
N ALA A 9 0.33 -8.07 -12.55
CA ALA A 9 1.48 -7.50 -11.86
C ALA A 9 1.14 -7.14 -10.40
N ALA A 10 -0.04 -6.56 -10.16
CA ALA A 10 -0.53 -6.27 -8.81
C ALA A 10 -0.68 -7.54 -7.97
N GLN A 11 -1.24 -8.61 -8.55
CA GLN A 11 -1.42 -9.89 -7.86
C GLN A 11 -0.07 -10.53 -7.51
N THR A 12 0.87 -10.59 -8.45
CA THR A 12 2.22 -11.14 -8.20
C THR A 12 2.93 -10.36 -7.10
N THR A 13 2.86 -9.03 -7.12
CA THR A 13 3.48 -8.18 -6.11
C THR A 13 2.82 -8.38 -4.74
N TYR A 14 1.48 -8.51 -4.70
CA TYR A 14 0.75 -8.84 -3.48
C TYR A 14 1.19 -10.18 -2.90
N ASP A 15 1.34 -11.22 -3.72
CA ASP A 15 1.74 -12.55 -3.24
C ASP A 15 3.14 -12.53 -2.61
N GLN A 16 4.07 -11.73 -3.19
CA GLN A 16 5.39 -11.50 -2.62
C GLN A 16 5.32 -10.77 -1.27
N ALA A 17 4.54 -9.68 -1.20
CA ALA A 17 4.35 -8.92 0.04
C ALA A 17 3.71 -9.78 1.13
N PHE A 18 2.69 -10.58 0.77
CA PHE A 18 2.02 -11.49 1.68
C PHE A 18 2.97 -12.57 2.20
N LYS A 19 3.75 -13.20 1.32
CA LYS A 19 4.79 -14.16 1.73
C LYS A 19 5.82 -13.52 2.65
N ALA A 20 6.30 -12.32 2.34
CA ALA A 20 7.27 -11.61 3.17
C ALA A 20 6.69 -11.32 4.57
N ALA A 21 5.49 -10.72 4.62
CA ALA A 21 4.81 -10.32 5.85
C ALA A 21 4.45 -11.52 6.74
N THR A 22 4.09 -12.67 6.17
CA THR A 22 3.68 -13.87 6.92
C THR A 22 4.84 -14.80 7.28
N SER A 23 5.99 -14.69 6.58
CA SER A 23 7.12 -15.60 6.80
C SER A 23 7.82 -15.47 8.15
N GLY A 24 7.68 -14.33 8.84
CA GLY A 24 8.48 -14.01 10.02
C GLY A 24 9.98 -13.88 9.73
N LYS A 25 10.39 -13.67 8.48
CA LYS A 25 11.81 -13.45 8.14
C LYS A 25 12.22 -11.98 8.21
N PHE A 26 11.26 -11.07 8.19
CA PHE A 26 11.47 -9.63 8.15
C PHE A 26 10.83 -8.98 9.37
N ASP A 27 11.51 -8.01 9.97
CA ASP A 27 10.96 -7.23 11.07
C ASP A 27 10.02 -6.11 10.56
N LEU A 28 10.20 -5.67 9.31
CA LEU A 28 9.38 -4.66 8.65
C LEU A 28 9.13 -5.03 7.19
N VAL A 29 7.88 -4.92 6.76
CA VAL A 29 7.46 -4.98 5.36
C VAL A 29 6.73 -3.69 5.01
N ILE A 30 7.19 -2.99 3.98
CA ILE A 30 6.58 -1.76 3.46
C ILE A 30 5.85 -2.11 2.17
N CYS A 31 4.53 -1.93 2.19
CA CYS A 31 3.67 -2.09 1.03
C CYS A 31 3.34 -0.70 0.48
N ASP A 32 4.20 -0.20 -0.39
CA ASP A 32 4.04 1.10 -1.00
C ASP A 32 2.86 1.12 -1.99
N GLU A 33 2.02 2.14 -1.90
CA GLU A 33 0.84 2.40 -2.74
C GLU A 33 -0.23 1.27 -2.77
N ILE A 34 -0.19 0.36 -1.79
CA ILE A 34 -1.16 -0.74 -1.69
C ILE A 34 -2.60 -0.26 -1.50
N ASN A 35 -2.80 0.88 -0.83
CA ASN A 35 -4.13 1.45 -0.63
C ASN A 35 -4.76 1.84 -1.97
N ASN A 36 -3.95 2.39 -2.90
CA ASN A 36 -4.39 2.72 -4.25
C ASN A 36 -4.74 1.44 -5.01
N ALA A 37 -3.94 0.38 -4.87
CA ALA A 37 -4.21 -0.91 -5.52
C ALA A 37 -5.56 -1.51 -5.08
N VAL A 38 -5.93 -1.40 -3.80
CA VAL A 38 -7.26 -1.78 -3.30
C VAL A 38 -8.34 -0.87 -3.87
N HIS A 39 -8.13 0.45 -3.83
CA HIS A 39 -9.09 1.43 -4.31
C HIS A 39 -9.43 1.24 -5.80
N HIS A 40 -8.42 0.94 -6.61
CA HIS A 40 -8.56 0.65 -8.04
C HIS A 40 -8.96 -0.81 -8.35
N LYS A 41 -9.29 -1.62 -7.33
CA LYS A 41 -9.72 -3.03 -7.48
C LYS A 41 -8.69 -3.93 -8.19
N LEU A 42 -7.41 -3.54 -8.17
CA LEU A 42 -6.31 -4.37 -8.64
C LEU A 42 -6.05 -5.53 -7.68
N ILE A 43 -6.20 -5.26 -6.38
CA ILE A 43 -6.29 -6.26 -5.32
C ILE A 43 -7.58 -6.06 -4.53
N THR A 44 -8.05 -7.11 -3.87
CA THR A 44 -9.30 -7.06 -3.12
C THR A 44 -9.11 -6.48 -1.72
N LYS A 45 -10.17 -5.89 -1.16
CA LYS A 45 -10.17 -5.47 0.25
C LYS A 45 -9.94 -6.65 1.21
N ASN A 46 -10.44 -7.84 0.86
CA ASN A 46 -10.23 -9.04 1.66
C ASN A 46 -8.76 -9.45 1.68
N GLN A 47 -8.04 -9.33 0.57
CA GLN A 47 -6.59 -9.52 0.52
C GLN A 47 -5.85 -8.54 1.45
N LEU A 48 -6.20 -7.25 1.43
CA LEU A 48 -5.61 -6.29 2.38
C LEU A 48 -5.89 -6.66 3.84
N LYS A 49 -7.14 -7.02 4.15
CA LYS A 49 -7.55 -7.47 5.49
C LYS A 49 -6.75 -8.71 5.92
N ASP A 50 -6.57 -9.66 5.03
CA ASP A 50 -5.79 -10.88 5.29
C ASP A 50 -4.31 -10.56 5.53
N LEU A 51 -3.73 -9.65 4.74
CA LEU A 51 -2.35 -9.21 4.93
C LEU A 51 -2.15 -8.59 6.33
N ILE A 52 -3.06 -7.71 6.76
CA ILE A 52 -3.03 -7.11 8.10
C ILE A 52 -3.14 -8.19 9.19
N LYS A 53 -4.08 -9.13 9.05
CA LYS A 53 -4.34 -10.15 10.08
C LYS A 53 -3.27 -11.23 10.17
N LYS A 54 -2.74 -11.68 9.04
CA LYS A 54 -1.90 -12.88 8.94
C LYS A 54 -0.41 -12.57 9.01
N ARG A 55 -0.01 -11.29 9.06
CA ARG A 55 1.39 -10.91 9.29
C ARG A 55 1.94 -11.65 10.50
N ALA A 56 3.21 -12.03 10.45
CA ALA A 56 3.86 -12.67 11.58
C ALA A 56 3.92 -11.71 12.77
N LEU A 57 3.84 -12.23 14.00
CA LEU A 57 3.73 -11.41 15.22
C LEU A 57 4.86 -10.40 15.38
N LYS A 58 6.08 -10.76 14.97
CA LYS A 58 7.27 -9.89 15.04
C LYS A 58 7.44 -8.98 13.81
N THR A 59 6.58 -9.09 12.81
CA THR A 59 6.69 -8.33 11.57
C THR A 59 5.76 -7.12 11.62
N SER A 60 6.34 -5.94 11.57
CA SER A 60 5.64 -4.68 11.37
C SER A 60 5.25 -4.51 9.90
N LEU A 61 4.08 -3.92 9.66
CA LEU A 61 3.55 -3.69 8.33
C LEU A 61 3.29 -2.19 8.13
N CYS A 62 3.90 -1.60 7.11
CA CYS A 62 3.65 -0.21 6.71
C CYS A 62 2.86 -0.20 5.41
N LEU A 63 1.70 0.47 5.41
CA LEU A 63 0.79 0.53 4.26
C LEU A 63 0.68 2.00 3.83
N THR A 64 1.07 2.30 2.59
CA THR A 64 1.00 3.68 2.07
C THR A 64 -0.02 3.79 0.93
N GLY A 65 -0.24 5.04 0.51
CA GLY A 65 -1.20 5.39 -0.52
C GLY A 65 -2.50 5.97 0.02
N ARG A 66 -3.31 6.46 -0.91
CA ARG A 66 -4.58 7.15 -0.70
C ARG A 66 -5.72 6.16 -0.49
N ASN A 67 -6.80 6.63 0.11
CA ASN A 67 -8.07 5.92 0.21
C ASN A 67 -8.02 4.57 0.97
N PHE A 68 -7.31 4.52 2.10
CA PHE A 68 -7.35 3.36 2.99
C PHE A 68 -8.80 3.00 3.39
N PRO A 69 -9.22 1.71 3.33
CA PRO A 69 -10.59 1.32 3.66
C PRO A 69 -10.94 1.65 5.12
N LYS A 70 -11.91 2.55 5.34
CA LYS A 70 -12.30 3.03 6.68
C LYS A 70 -12.73 1.90 7.62
N ASP A 71 -13.34 0.84 7.07
CA ASP A 71 -13.77 -0.32 7.84
C ASP A 71 -12.62 -1.20 8.36
N LEU A 72 -11.42 -1.04 7.80
CA LEU A 72 -10.21 -1.71 8.28
C LEU A 72 -9.39 -0.84 9.26
N LEU A 73 -9.77 0.44 9.45
CA LEU A 73 -9.04 1.36 10.32
C LEU A 73 -8.94 0.86 11.79
N PRO A 74 -9.97 0.23 12.38
CA PRO A 74 -9.85 -0.35 13.71
C PRO A 74 -8.86 -1.52 13.82
N MET A 75 -8.34 -2.03 12.70
CA MET A 75 -7.42 -3.17 12.65
C MET A 75 -5.94 -2.75 12.59
N VAL A 76 -5.64 -1.46 12.58
CA VAL A 76 -4.27 -0.93 12.52
C VAL A 76 -3.93 -0.19 13.81
N ASP A 77 -2.67 -0.31 14.22
CA ASP A 77 -2.20 0.30 15.47
C ASP A 77 -1.94 1.80 15.32
N ILE A 78 -1.46 2.21 14.13
CA ILE A 78 -1.10 3.60 13.82
C ILE A 78 -1.70 3.96 12.46
N ALA A 79 -2.37 5.11 12.39
CA ALA A 79 -2.88 5.67 11.15
C ALA A 79 -2.55 7.17 11.08
N THR A 80 -1.86 7.57 10.02
CA THR A 80 -1.54 8.99 9.74
C THR A 80 -2.17 9.39 8.41
N ASN A 81 -2.84 10.54 8.38
CA ASN A 81 -3.43 11.10 7.16
C ASN A 81 -2.66 12.34 6.72
N MET A 82 -1.95 12.24 5.59
CA MET A 82 -1.26 13.37 4.96
C MET A 82 -2.24 14.20 4.15
N THR A 83 -2.57 15.40 4.63
CA THR A 83 -3.45 16.34 3.93
C THR A 83 -2.62 17.33 3.10
N LYS A 84 -2.87 17.40 1.79
CA LYS A 84 -2.20 18.35 0.90
C LYS A 84 -2.65 19.79 1.21
N LEU A 85 -1.84 20.53 1.96
CA LEU A 85 -2.06 21.97 2.22
C LEU A 85 -1.59 22.82 1.05
N LYS A 86 -0.46 22.45 0.42
CA LYS A 86 0.13 23.12 -0.72
C LYS A 86 1.09 22.17 -1.44
N HIS A 87 1.14 22.20 -2.76
CA HIS A 87 2.12 21.45 -3.54
C HIS A 87 2.65 22.30 -4.71
N HIS A 88 3.93 22.16 -5.07
CA HIS A 88 4.53 22.93 -6.18
C HIS A 88 3.86 22.59 -7.52
N PHE A 89 3.43 21.34 -7.69
CA PHE A 89 2.60 20.91 -8.82
C PHE A 89 1.34 21.77 -9.02
N ASP A 90 0.74 22.35 -7.97
CA ASP A 90 -0.41 23.25 -8.10
C ASP A 90 -0.07 24.52 -8.90
N LYS A 91 1.22 24.88 -8.96
CA LYS A 91 1.77 25.96 -9.81
C LYS A 91 2.34 25.46 -11.14
N LYS A 92 2.00 24.23 -11.55
CA LYS A 92 2.46 23.57 -12.78
C LYS A 92 3.97 23.33 -12.86
N TYR A 93 4.68 23.30 -11.72
CA TYR A 93 6.04 22.79 -11.70
C TYR A 93 6.03 21.28 -11.95
N LEU A 94 6.97 20.84 -12.79
CA LEU A 94 7.15 19.42 -13.12
C LEU A 94 7.87 18.69 -11.98
N ALA A 95 7.79 17.36 -12.02
CA ALA A 95 8.48 16.49 -11.08
C ALA A 95 10.00 16.69 -11.15
N ASN A 96 10.63 16.87 -10.00
CA ASN A 96 12.06 17.06 -9.85
C ASN A 96 12.70 15.74 -9.39
N LYS A 97 13.73 15.31 -10.10
CA LYS A 97 14.54 14.16 -9.70
C LYS A 97 15.18 14.42 -8.32
N GLY A 98 15.09 13.44 -7.44
CA GLY A 98 15.57 13.52 -6.06
C GLY A 98 14.58 14.15 -5.07
N ILE A 99 13.43 14.66 -5.54
CA ILE A 99 12.36 15.20 -4.69
C ILE A 99 11.07 14.43 -4.90
N ASP A 100 10.62 14.36 -6.15
CA ASP A 100 9.34 13.73 -6.52
C ASP A 100 9.54 12.27 -6.97
N PHE A 101 10.77 11.90 -7.41
CA PHE A 101 11.17 10.54 -7.80
C PHE A 101 12.70 10.33 -7.77
#